data_AF-A0A8H7N979-F1
#
_entry.id   AF-A0A8H7N979-F1
#
_cell.length_a   1.000
_cell.length_b   1.000
_cell.length_c   1.000
_cell.angle_alpha   90.00
_cell.angle_beta   90.00
_cell.angle_gamma   90.00
#
_symmetry.space_group_name_H-M   'P 1'
#
loop_
_entity.id
_entity.type
_entity.pdbx_description
1 polymer ?
#
loop_
_entity_poly.entity_id
_entity_poly.type
_entity_poly.pdbx_seq_one_letter_code
_entity_poly.pdbx_strand_id
1 'polypeptide(L)'
;MSKEYISVLPMPSHLRDAAPSVTVYYITSPSIYPDVPLTSNAVLKASHTHRDADVAPGKLDIVVVPGPDPSSTYEKEGLEWLRKQAETPGVDILSVCTGILVCASAGIVDGKLASGPRGMQSDLVKKFPKIKLVGDSQRWVQDGNFWSSGGVTNGNDLMAAYARASGRWPASIVDTGLMLTDVEPRPQFYEIGQSRFFLNAAWMIVRAWFASFGSATKQKPA
;
A
#
# COMPACT_ATOMS: atom_id res chain seq x y z
N MET A 1 -9.25 12.08 -5.80
CA MET A 1 -10.29 12.94 -5.18
C MET A 1 -11.62 12.62 -5.83
N SER A 2 -12.70 12.50 -5.07
CA SER A 2 -14.03 12.18 -5.64
C SER A 2 -14.73 13.44 -6.17
N LYS A 3 -15.77 13.25 -6.97
CA LYS A 3 -16.67 14.32 -7.45
C LYS A 3 -17.21 15.18 -6.30
N GLU A 4 -17.61 14.54 -5.21
CA GLU A 4 -18.18 15.18 -4.02
C GLU A 4 -17.17 16.11 -3.36
N TYR A 5 -15.93 15.65 -3.21
CA TYR A 5 -14.86 16.48 -2.65
C TYR A 5 -14.45 17.62 -3.59
N ILE A 6 -14.30 17.35 -4.89
CA ILE A 6 -13.95 18.37 -5.88
C ILE A 6 -15.05 19.45 -5.98
N SER A 7 -16.31 19.08 -5.72
CA SER A 7 -17.44 20.01 -5.81
C SER A 7 -17.46 21.08 -4.73
N VAL A 8 -16.81 20.86 -3.58
CA VAL A 8 -16.71 21.87 -2.50
C VAL A 8 -15.53 22.83 -2.69
N LEU A 9 -14.62 22.53 -3.62
CA LEU A 9 -13.49 23.39 -3.96
C LEU A 9 -13.90 24.41 -5.04
N PRO A 10 -13.27 25.60 -5.09
CA PRO A 10 -13.52 26.60 -6.13
C PRO A 10 -12.85 26.19 -7.46
N MET A 11 -13.26 25.05 -8.00
CA MET A 11 -12.72 24.45 -9.22
C MET A 11 -13.59 24.77 -10.44
N PRO A 12 -12.99 24.95 -11.63
CA PRO A 12 -13.73 25.07 -12.88
C PRO A 12 -14.70 23.89 -13.11
N SER A 13 -15.90 24.17 -13.64
CA SER A 13 -16.96 23.16 -13.83
C SER A 13 -16.49 21.93 -14.61
N HIS A 14 -15.71 22.10 -15.67
CA HIS A 14 -15.23 20.98 -16.49
C HIS A 14 -14.36 19.98 -15.71
N LEU A 15 -13.63 20.39 -14.67
CA LEU A 15 -12.91 19.46 -13.79
C LEU A 15 -13.86 18.77 -12.80
N ARG A 16 -14.85 19.49 -12.30
CA ARG A 16 -15.87 18.92 -11.39
C ARG A 16 -16.73 17.86 -12.09
N ASP A 17 -17.11 18.13 -13.33
CA ASP A 17 -17.96 17.25 -14.12
C ASP A 17 -17.23 15.99 -14.61
N ALA A 18 -15.92 16.08 -14.81
CA ALA A 18 -15.07 14.96 -15.23
C ALA A 18 -14.62 14.06 -14.06
N ALA A 19 -14.72 14.52 -12.82
CA ALA A 19 -14.34 13.71 -11.65
C ALA A 19 -15.37 12.58 -11.41
N PRO A 20 -14.94 11.32 -11.27
CA PRO A 20 -15.85 10.24 -10.89
C PRO A 20 -16.19 10.30 -9.41
N SER A 21 -17.36 9.74 -9.06
CA SER A 21 -17.66 9.44 -7.66
C SER A 21 -16.82 8.26 -7.20
N VAL A 22 -16.37 8.28 -5.95
CA VAL A 22 -15.55 7.22 -5.36
C VAL A 22 -16.09 6.90 -3.98
N THR A 23 -16.43 5.64 -3.76
CA THR A 23 -16.77 5.11 -2.44
C THR A 23 -15.60 4.28 -1.94
N VAL A 24 -15.19 4.51 -0.69
CA VAL A 24 -14.09 3.79 -0.05
C VAL A 24 -14.62 3.01 1.14
N TYR A 25 -14.36 1.71 1.15
CA TYR A 25 -14.66 0.83 2.28
C TYR A 25 -13.37 0.43 2.99
N TYR A 26 -13.38 0.52 4.33
CA TYR A 26 -12.39 -0.12 5.17
C TYR A 26 -12.94 -1.49 5.58
N ILE A 27 -12.28 -2.55 5.11
CA ILE A 27 -12.74 -3.94 5.22
C ILE A 27 -11.79 -4.71 6.13
N THR A 28 -12.34 -5.47 7.08
CA THR A 28 -11.54 -6.25 8.03
C THR A 28 -12.10 -7.66 8.27
N SER A 29 -11.46 -8.44 9.13
CA SER A 29 -12.03 -9.69 9.64
C SER A 29 -13.08 -9.45 10.73
N PRO A 30 -14.11 -10.29 10.84
CA PRO A 30 -15.08 -10.20 11.93
C PRO A 30 -14.46 -10.22 13.33
N SER A 31 -13.31 -10.88 13.51
CA SER A 31 -12.61 -10.95 14.79
C SER A 31 -12.11 -9.61 15.33
N ILE A 32 -11.85 -8.64 14.46
CA ILE A 32 -11.34 -7.32 14.84
C ILE A 32 -12.25 -6.19 14.31
N TYR A 33 -13.51 -6.50 14.01
CA TYR A 33 -14.52 -5.52 13.62
C TYR A 33 -15.22 -4.95 14.87
N PRO A 34 -15.52 -3.63 14.92
CA PRO A 34 -15.18 -2.60 13.94
C PRO A 34 -13.80 -1.95 14.18
N ASP A 35 -13.10 -2.33 15.26
CA ASP A 35 -11.91 -1.64 15.75
C ASP A 35 -10.62 -2.37 15.37
N VAL A 36 -9.96 -1.87 14.32
CA VAL A 36 -8.71 -2.43 13.81
C VAL A 36 -7.52 -1.74 14.49
N PRO A 37 -6.78 -2.42 15.39
CA PRO A 37 -5.60 -1.84 16.00
C PRO A 37 -4.47 -1.69 14.98
N LEU A 38 -3.81 -0.52 14.99
CA LEU A 38 -2.65 -0.24 14.15
C LEU A 38 -1.36 -0.26 14.98
N THR A 39 -0.22 -0.50 14.32
CA THR A 39 1.11 -0.54 14.96
C THR A 39 1.54 0.79 15.57
N SER A 40 0.85 1.88 15.25
CA SER A 40 1.04 3.22 15.83
C SER A 40 0.28 3.44 17.14
N ASN A 41 -0.41 2.42 17.67
CA ASN A 41 -1.38 2.51 18.78
C ASN A 41 -2.65 3.31 18.45
N ALA A 42 -2.85 3.69 17.18
CA ALA A 42 -4.13 4.20 16.71
C ALA A 42 -5.12 3.05 16.42
N VAL A 43 -6.41 3.36 16.37
CA VAL A 43 -7.47 2.42 15.98
C VAL A 43 -8.17 2.94 14.74
N LEU A 44 -8.23 2.12 13.70
CA LEU A 44 -9.01 2.39 12.51
C LEU A 44 -10.41 1.80 12.66
N LYS A 45 -11.45 2.60 12.42
CA LYS A 45 -12.83 2.12 12.34
C LYS A 45 -13.10 1.50 10.97
N ALA A 46 -13.23 0.19 10.93
CA ALA A 46 -13.66 -0.53 9.73
C ALA A 46 -15.13 -0.26 9.44
N SER A 47 -15.45 -0.08 8.16
CA SER A 47 -16.82 0.08 7.68
C SER A 47 -17.53 -1.26 7.45
N HIS A 48 -16.76 -2.30 7.13
CA HIS A 48 -17.26 -3.60 6.69
C HIS A 48 -16.36 -4.72 7.19
N THR A 49 -16.91 -5.92 7.22
CA THR A 49 -16.17 -7.18 7.24
C THR A 49 -16.13 -7.79 5.85
N HIS A 50 -15.17 -8.68 5.59
CA HIS A 50 -15.10 -9.44 4.33
C HIS A 50 -16.31 -10.39 4.10
N ARG A 51 -17.27 -10.46 5.05
CA ARG A 51 -18.51 -11.23 4.93
C ARG A 51 -19.69 -10.40 4.42
N ASP A 52 -19.56 -9.08 4.36
CA ASP A 52 -20.65 -8.21 3.96
C ASP A 52 -20.88 -8.24 2.45
N ALA A 53 -22.15 -8.19 2.04
CA ALA A 53 -22.56 -8.34 0.65
C ALA A 53 -22.05 -7.22 -0.27
N ASP A 54 -21.93 -6.00 0.26
CA ASP A 54 -21.49 -4.82 -0.47
C ASP A 54 -20.02 -4.89 -0.89
N VAL A 55 -19.24 -5.76 -0.26
CA VAL A 55 -17.81 -5.97 -0.54
C VAL A 55 -17.54 -7.39 -1.06
N ALA A 56 -18.56 -8.11 -1.50
CA ALA A 56 -18.39 -9.41 -2.13
C ALA A 56 -17.58 -9.33 -3.46
N PRO A 57 -16.96 -10.42 -3.92
CA PRO A 57 -16.34 -10.47 -5.25
C PRO A 57 -17.31 -10.01 -6.34
N GLY A 58 -16.85 -9.10 -7.21
CA GLY A 58 -17.68 -8.46 -8.25
C GLY A 58 -18.43 -7.20 -7.80
N LYS A 59 -18.26 -6.77 -6.54
CA LYS A 59 -18.79 -5.49 -6.03
C LYS A 59 -17.74 -4.40 -5.88
N LEU A 60 -16.47 -4.77 -5.96
CA LEU A 60 -15.35 -3.85 -5.83
C LEU A 60 -14.65 -3.71 -7.17
N ASP A 61 -14.11 -2.52 -7.38
CA ASP A 61 -13.30 -2.15 -8.53
C ASP A 61 -11.80 -2.32 -8.24
N ILE A 62 -11.41 -1.97 -7.01
CA ILE A 62 -10.02 -1.87 -6.57
C ILE A 62 -9.96 -2.37 -5.14
N VAL A 63 -9.03 -3.28 -4.85
CA VAL A 63 -8.72 -3.72 -3.49
C VAL A 63 -7.31 -3.29 -3.14
N VAL A 64 -7.20 -2.39 -2.17
CA VAL A 64 -5.91 -1.96 -1.62
C VAL A 64 -5.60 -2.79 -0.38
N VAL A 65 -4.48 -3.51 -0.40
CA VAL A 65 -3.99 -4.34 0.70
C VAL A 65 -2.82 -3.61 1.38
N PRO A 66 -3.08 -2.90 2.50
CA PRO A 66 -2.02 -2.21 3.24
C PRO A 66 -1.12 -3.20 3.97
N GLY A 67 -0.03 -2.67 4.53
CA GLY A 67 0.91 -3.45 5.32
C GLY A 67 0.46 -3.68 6.76
N PRO A 68 0.16 -4.93 7.18
CA PRO A 68 -0.03 -5.26 8.58
C PRO A 68 1.32 -5.37 9.30
N ASP A 69 1.28 -5.64 10.60
CA ASP A 69 2.45 -6.15 11.31
C ASP A 69 2.94 -7.45 10.62
N PRO A 70 4.24 -7.57 10.27
CA PRO A 70 4.80 -8.76 9.63
C PRO A 70 4.57 -10.08 10.38
N SER A 71 4.34 -10.02 11.69
CA SER A 71 4.05 -11.17 12.56
C SER A 71 2.57 -11.55 12.62
N SER A 72 1.69 -10.75 12.00
CA SER A 72 0.25 -11.00 12.01
C SER A 72 -0.10 -12.33 11.33
N THR A 73 -1.13 -12.98 11.86
CA THR A 73 -1.79 -14.13 11.23
C THR A 73 -3.07 -13.67 10.55
N TYR A 74 -3.51 -14.40 9.52
CA TYR A 74 -4.64 -14.02 8.69
C TYR A 74 -5.70 -15.10 8.72
N GLU A 75 -6.98 -14.71 8.84
CA GLU A 75 -8.11 -15.64 8.75
C GLU A 75 -8.19 -16.25 7.35
N LYS A 76 -8.49 -17.55 7.29
CA LYS A 76 -8.56 -18.28 6.02
C LYS A 76 -9.63 -17.70 5.10
N GLU A 77 -10.77 -17.33 5.67
CA GLU A 77 -11.91 -16.74 4.98
C GLU A 77 -11.55 -15.37 4.38
N GLY A 78 -10.77 -14.56 5.09
CA GLY A 78 -10.25 -13.29 4.57
C GLY A 78 -9.27 -13.47 3.41
N LEU A 79 -8.39 -14.47 3.51
CA LEU A 79 -7.47 -14.83 2.42
C LEU A 79 -8.21 -15.38 1.19
N GLU A 80 -9.25 -16.19 1.41
CA GLU A 80 -10.11 -16.70 0.33
C GLU A 80 -10.90 -15.57 -0.32
N TRP A 81 -11.44 -14.63 0.47
CA TRP A 81 -12.09 -13.44 -0.05
C TRP A 81 -11.14 -12.63 -0.95
N LEU A 82 -9.90 -12.38 -0.50
CA LEU A 82 -8.91 -11.66 -1.29
C LEU A 82 -8.55 -12.40 -2.59
N ARG A 83 -8.45 -13.74 -2.53
CA ARG A 83 -8.21 -14.56 -3.73
C ARG A 83 -9.35 -14.41 -4.74
N LYS A 84 -10.61 -14.52 -4.30
CA LYS A 84 -11.77 -14.37 -5.17
C LYS A 84 -11.87 -12.97 -5.77
N GLN A 85 -11.49 -11.93 -5.02
CA GLN A 85 -11.39 -10.57 -5.58
C GLN A 85 -10.35 -10.52 -6.70
N ALA A 86 -9.16 -11.10 -6.49
CA ALA A 86 -8.09 -11.11 -7.50
C ALA A 86 -8.46 -11.91 -8.77
N GLU A 87 -9.31 -12.93 -8.64
CA GLU A 87 -9.83 -13.74 -9.75
C GLU A 87 -11.01 -13.09 -10.48
N THR A 88 -11.63 -12.06 -9.89
CA THR A 88 -12.79 -11.38 -10.46
C THR A 88 -12.35 -10.47 -11.61
N PRO A 89 -12.91 -10.61 -12.82
CA PRO A 89 -12.59 -9.73 -13.95
C PRO A 89 -12.90 -8.27 -13.64
N GLY A 90 -11.96 -7.38 -13.98
CA GLY A 90 -12.11 -5.93 -13.76
C GLY A 90 -11.70 -5.45 -12.36
N VAL A 91 -11.28 -6.34 -11.47
CA VAL A 91 -10.78 -5.98 -10.14
C VAL A 91 -9.26 -5.91 -10.13
N ASP A 92 -8.73 -4.75 -9.73
CA ASP A 92 -7.30 -4.55 -9.53
C ASP A 92 -6.93 -4.70 -8.05
N ILE A 93 -5.82 -5.38 -7.78
CA ILE A 93 -5.30 -5.56 -6.41
C ILE A 93 -4.02 -4.75 -6.26
N LEU A 94 -3.99 -3.85 -5.28
CA LEU A 94 -2.86 -2.96 -5.00
C LEU A 94 -2.28 -3.29 -3.63
N SER A 95 -1.06 -3.82 -3.60
CA SER A 95 -0.37 -4.20 -2.38
C SER A 95 0.68 -3.16 -1.98
N VAL A 96 0.66 -2.71 -0.72
CA VAL A 96 1.62 -1.72 -0.21
C VAL A 96 2.44 -2.31 0.93
N CYS A 97 3.76 -2.17 0.85
CA CYS A 97 4.68 -2.56 1.93
C CYS A 97 4.49 -4.03 2.32
N THR A 98 4.28 -4.32 3.60
CA THR A 98 4.10 -5.69 4.11
C THR A 98 2.78 -6.32 3.67
N GLY A 99 1.92 -5.61 2.93
CA GLY A 99 0.69 -6.16 2.35
C GLY A 99 0.97 -7.31 1.37
N ILE A 100 2.20 -7.39 0.86
CA ILE A 100 2.64 -8.50 0.02
C ILE A 100 2.60 -9.83 0.77
N LEU A 101 2.75 -9.84 2.11
CA LEU A 101 2.62 -11.04 2.94
C LEU A 101 1.19 -11.58 2.90
N VAL A 102 0.18 -10.70 2.97
CA VAL A 102 -1.23 -11.08 2.89
C VAL A 102 -1.56 -11.63 1.50
N CYS A 103 -1.09 -10.95 0.46
CA CYS A 103 -1.28 -11.36 -0.94
C CYS A 103 -0.62 -12.72 -1.22
N ALA A 104 0.60 -12.93 -0.70
CA ALA A 104 1.31 -14.19 -0.81
C ALA A 104 0.62 -15.32 -0.03
N SER A 105 0.14 -15.04 1.18
CA SER A 105 -0.67 -15.99 1.96
C SER A 105 -2.00 -16.33 1.28
N ALA A 106 -2.59 -15.40 0.52
CA ALA A 106 -3.77 -15.67 -0.31
C ALA A 106 -3.44 -16.47 -1.58
N GLY A 107 -2.15 -16.60 -1.95
CA GLY A 107 -1.70 -17.33 -3.14
C GLY A 107 -1.89 -16.58 -4.45
N ILE A 108 -2.17 -15.26 -4.41
CA ILE A 108 -2.48 -14.47 -5.61
C ILE A 108 -1.23 -13.93 -6.34
N VAL A 109 -0.04 -14.16 -5.79
CA VAL A 109 1.25 -13.66 -6.32
C VAL A 109 2.24 -14.77 -6.72
N ASP A 110 1.82 -16.03 -6.67
CA ASP A 110 2.65 -17.15 -7.15
C ASP A 110 2.96 -16.96 -8.65
N GLY A 111 4.25 -16.90 -9.00
CA GLY A 111 4.72 -16.74 -10.39
C GLY A 111 4.70 -15.32 -10.93
N LYS A 112 4.11 -14.36 -10.19
CA LYS A 112 4.01 -12.94 -10.57
C LYS A 112 5.26 -12.15 -10.22
N LEU A 113 5.49 -11.10 -10.98
CA LEU A 113 6.41 -10.01 -10.64
C LEU A 113 5.79 -9.16 -9.54
N ALA A 114 6.50 -8.96 -8.43
CA ALA A 114 5.99 -8.19 -7.30
C ALA A 114 7.08 -7.37 -6.60
N SER A 115 6.67 -6.28 -5.96
CA SER A 115 7.49 -5.47 -5.06
C SER A 115 7.07 -5.71 -3.61
N GLY A 116 7.89 -5.23 -2.68
CA GLY A 116 7.69 -5.35 -1.24
C GLY A 116 8.77 -4.58 -0.49
N PRO A 117 8.78 -4.57 0.85
CA PRO A 117 9.70 -3.73 1.61
C PRO A 117 11.15 -4.11 1.33
N ARG A 118 12.01 -3.11 1.05
CA ARG A 118 13.43 -3.34 0.72
C ARG A 118 14.15 -4.18 1.78
N GLY A 119 13.88 -3.92 3.05
CA GLY A 119 14.50 -4.64 4.17
C GLY A 119 14.07 -6.11 4.30
N MET A 120 13.03 -6.54 3.58
CA MET A 120 12.43 -7.88 3.74
C MET A 120 12.54 -8.77 2.49
N GLN A 121 13.22 -8.32 1.44
CA GLN A 121 13.28 -9.07 0.16
C GLN A 121 13.78 -10.52 0.36
N SER A 122 14.87 -10.71 1.11
CA SER A 122 15.43 -12.03 1.37
C SER A 122 14.48 -12.95 2.15
N ASP A 123 13.75 -12.42 3.12
CA ASP A 123 12.81 -13.20 3.93
C ASP A 123 11.55 -13.55 3.14
N LEU A 124 11.08 -12.63 2.29
CA LEU A 124 9.97 -12.87 1.38
C LEU A 124 10.32 -13.96 0.36
N VAL A 125 11.51 -13.95 -0.25
CA VAL A 125 11.94 -15.01 -1.18
C VAL A 125 12.02 -16.36 -0.48
N LYS A 126 12.53 -16.41 0.76
CA LYS A 126 12.59 -17.66 1.54
C LYS A 126 11.19 -18.20 1.85
N LYS A 127 10.26 -17.34 2.26
CA LYS A 127 8.90 -17.73 2.67
C LYS A 127 7.99 -18.03 1.47
N PHE A 128 8.18 -17.33 0.35
CA PHE A 128 7.35 -17.40 -0.84
C PHE A 128 8.22 -17.48 -2.11
N PRO A 129 8.90 -18.63 -2.35
CA PRO A 129 9.92 -18.77 -3.38
C PRO A 129 9.41 -18.67 -4.82
N LYS A 130 8.09 -18.71 -5.03
CA LYS A 130 7.47 -18.58 -6.36
C LYS A 130 7.27 -17.13 -6.78
N ILE A 131 7.44 -16.16 -5.88
CA ILE A 131 7.29 -14.74 -6.22
C ILE A 131 8.57 -14.26 -6.91
N LYS A 132 8.43 -13.56 -8.03
CA LYS A 132 9.54 -12.87 -8.70
C LYS A 132 9.68 -11.47 -8.09
N LEU A 133 10.40 -11.36 -6.98
CA LEU A 133 10.55 -10.08 -6.27
C LEU A 133 11.51 -9.13 -6.96
N VAL A 134 11.10 -7.87 -7.08
CA VAL A 134 11.89 -6.75 -7.62
C VAL A 134 11.92 -5.54 -6.69
N GLY A 135 11.52 -5.71 -5.43
CA GLY A 135 11.41 -4.62 -4.45
C GLY A 135 12.76 -4.06 -3.99
N ASP A 136 13.88 -4.65 -4.42
CA ASP A 136 15.23 -4.13 -4.20
C ASP A 136 15.63 -3.01 -5.18
N SER A 137 14.96 -2.97 -6.34
CA SER A 137 15.27 -2.13 -7.49
C SER A 137 14.09 -1.26 -7.93
N GLN A 138 12.84 -1.68 -7.69
CA GLN A 138 11.63 -0.99 -8.10
C GLN A 138 10.74 -0.59 -6.91
N ARG A 139 10.42 0.70 -6.81
CA ARG A 139 9.45 1.26 -5.85
C ARG A 139 8.06 0.68 -6.02
N TRP A 140 7.66 0.41 -7.25
CA TRP A 140 6.40 -0.23 -7.60
C TRP A 140 6.53 -1.04 -8.89
N VAL A 141 5.65 -2.01 -9.06
CA VAL A 141 5.57 -2.86 -10.25
C VAL A 141 4.12 -3.29 -10.51
N GLN A 142 3.81 -3.54 -11.78
CA GLN A 142 2.55 -4.09 -12.24
C GLN A 142 2.77 -5.44 -12.92
N ASP A 143 1.94 -6.43 -12.60
CA ASP A 143 1.82 -7.72 -13.29
C ASP A 143 0.33 -8.08 -13.48
N GLY A 144 -0.21 -7.71 -14.65
CA GLY A 144 -1.63 -7.82 -14.96
C GLY A 144 -2.47 -6.88 -14.10
N ASN A 145 -3.45 -7.46 -13.39
CA ASN A 145 -4.31 -6.75 -12.43
C ASN A 145 -3.68 -6.61 -11.04
N PHE A 146 -2.47 -7.15 -10.82
CA PHE A 146 -1.77 -7.04 -9.54
C PHE A 146 -0.72 -5.93 -9.61
N TRP A 147 -0.82 -4.99 -8.69
CA TRP A 147 0.05 -3.86 -8.51
C TRP A 147 0.67 -3.96 -7.12
N SER A 148 1.97 -3.74 -6.99
CA SER A 148 2.62 -3.80 -5.67
C SER A 148 3.73 -2.79 -5.53
N SER A 149 3.94 -2.31 -4.31
CA SER A 149 4.98 -1.35 -3.98
C SER A 149 5.87 -1.78 -2.82
N GLY A 150 7.02 -1.12 -2.75
CA GLY A 150 7.98 -1.24 -1.66
C GLY A 150 7.50 -0.60 -0.36
N GLY A 151 8.34 0.22 0.27
CA GLY A 151 8.06 0.80 1.59
C GLY A 151 6.81 1.69 1.65
N VAL A 152 6.44 2.12 2.85
CA VAL A 152 5.19 2.86 3.14
C VAL A 152 4.91 4.00 2.15
N THR A 153 5.88 4.89 1.93
CA THR A 153 5.68 6.04 1.04
C THR A 153 5.69 5.65 -0.44
N ASN A 154 6.15 4.45 -0.81
CA ASN A 154 6.02 3.97 -2.18
C ASN A 154 4.58 3.65 -2.58
N GLY A 155 3.67 3.54 -1.60
CA GLY A 155 2.23 3.49 -1.87
C GLY A 155 1.72 4.73 -2.61
N ASN A 156 2.30 5.92 -2.36
CA ASN A 156 1.92 7.13 -3.10
C ASN A 156 2.37 7.04 -4.57
N ASP A 157 3.59 6.55 -4.80
CA ASP A 157 4.11 6.34 -6.17
C ASP A 157 3.27 5.31 -6.92
N LEU A 158 2.87 4.22 -6.24
CA LEU A 158 1.99 3.19 -6.76
C LEU A 158 0.63 3.74 -7.16
N MET A 159 -0.02 4.48 -6.27
CA MET A 159 -1.34 5.06 -6.53
C MET A 159 -1.28 6.08 -7.68
N ALA A 160 -0.22 6.88 -7.76
CA ALA A 160 -0.02 7.81 -8.86
C ALA A 160 0.17 7.09 -10.21
N ALA A 161 0.98 6.03 -10.24
CA ALA A 161 1.18 5.22 -11.44
C ALA A 161 -0.11 4.50 -11.86
N TYR A 162 -0.80 3.88 -10.90
CA TYR A 162 -2.07 3.19 -11.10
C TYR A 162 -3.17 4.14 -11.63
N ALA A 163 -3.33 5.31 -11.02
CA ALA A 163 -4.34 6.28 -11.43
C ALA A 163 -4.13 6.73 -12.89
N ARG A 164 -2.87 6.89 -13.32
CA ARG A 164 -2.53 7.22 -14.71
C ARG A 164 -2.76 6.07 -15.69
N ALA A 165 -2.50 4.83 -15.27
CA ALA A 165 -2.52 3.65 -16.14
C ALA A 165 -3.88 2.95 -16.24
N SER A 166 -4.69 3.02 -15.19
CA SER A 166 -5.93 2.22 -15.06
C SER A 166 -7.07 2.63 -16.00
N GLY A 167 -7.03 3.85 -16.54
CA GLY A 167 -8.14 4.41 -17.33
C GLY A 167 -9.40 4.72 -16.52
N ARG A 168 -9.38 4.53 -15.18
CA ARG A 168 -10.52 4.79 -14.30
C ARG A 168 -10.78 6.27 -14.02
N TRP A 169 -9.77 7.11 -14.23
CA TRP A 169 -9.85 8.56 -14.06
C TRP A 169 -9.31 9.27 -15.32
N PRO A 170 -9.93 10.39 -15.75
CA PRO A 170 -9.33 11.24 -16.77
C PRO A 170 -7.97 11.78 -16.31
N ALA A 171 -7.00 11.86 -17.23
CA ALA A 171 -5.63 12.29 -16.91
C ALA A 171 -5.56 13.65 -16.19
N SER A 172 -6.38 14.62 -16.62
CA SER A 172 -6.45 15.95 -15.97
C SER A 172 -6.90 15.88 -14.51
N ILE A 173 -7.80 14.96 -14.17
CA ILE A 173 -8.26 14.75 -12.79
C ILE A 173 -7.17 14.10 -11.95
N VAL A 174 -6.42 13.16 -12.54
CA VAL A 174 -5.27 12.52 -11.88
C VAL A 174 -4.20 13.57 -11.59
N ASP A 175 -3.77 14.33 -12.58
CA ASP A 175 -2.68 15.30 -12.41
C ASP A 175 -3.08 16.45 -11.48
N THR A 176 -4.33 16.92 -11.54
CA THR A 176 -4.86 17.90 -10.57
C THR A 176 -4.86 17.33 -9.16
N GLY A 177 -5.28 16.07 -8.99
CA GLY A 177 -5.27 15.39 -7.69
C GLY A 177 -3.88 15.23 -7.09
N LEU A 178 -2.91 14.81 -7.91
CA LEU A 178 -1.52 14.69 -7.48
C LEU A 178 -0.92 16.04 -7.11
N MET A 179 -1.22 17.09 -7.87
CA MET A 179 -0.79 18.46 -7.56
C MET A 179 -1.38 18.96 -6.24
N LEU A 180 -2.70 18.83 -6.02
CA LEU A 180 -3.35 19.31 -4.79
C LEU A 180 -2.97 18.53 -3.52
N THR A 181 -2.33 17.37 -3.67
CA THR A 181 -1.92 16.50 -2.56
C THR A 181 -0.40 16.47 -2.36
N ASP A 182 0.34 17.34 -3.06
CA ASP A 182 1.80 17.42 -3.05
C ASP A 182 2.49 16.06 -3.30
N VAL A 183 1.88 15.23 -4.16
CA VAL A 183 2.47 13.96 -4.57
C VAL A 183 3.39 14.20 -5.77
N GLU A 184 4.65 14.48 -5.47
CA GLU A 184 5.70 14.67 -6.47
C GLU A 184 6.04 13.37 -7.21
N PRO A 185 6.38 13.44 -8.51
CA PRO A 185 6.79 12.27 -9.27
C PRO A 185 8.15 11.74 -8.78
N ARG A 186 8.16 10.50 -8.29
CA ARG A 186 9.41 9.75 -8.07
C ARG A 186 9.57 8.65 -9.11
N PRO A 187 10.80 8.38 -9.58
CA PRO A 187 11.03 7.35 -10.59
C PRO A 187 10.64 5.97 -10.08
N GLN A 188 10.20 5.09 -10.97
CA GLN A 188 9.88 3.71 -10.61
C GLN A 188 11.10 2.99 -9.99
N PHE A 189 12.29 3.22 -10.53
CA PHE A 189 13.52 2.58 -10.06
C PHE A 189 14.21 3.35 -8.94
N TYR A 190 14.68 2.65 -7.91
CA TYR A 190 15.52 3.25 -6.88
C TYR A 190 16.86 3.70 -7.48
N GLU A 191 17.27 4.92 -7.16
CA GLU A 191 18.61 5.43 -7.53
C GLU A 191 19.71 4.72 -6.71
N ILE A 192 19.39 4.41 -5.44
CA ILE A 192 20.29 3.73 -4.52
C ILE A 192 19.98 2.24 -4.56
N GLY A 193 20.92 1.45 -5.07
CA GLY A 193 20.85 -0.01 -5.06
C GLY A 193 20.87 -0.61 -3.64
N GLN A 194 20.53 -1.89 -3.55
CA GLN A 194 20.25 -2.59 -2.29
C GLN A 194 21.43 -2.60 -1.31
N SER A 195 22.66 -2.82 -1.79
CA SER A 195 23.84 -2.84 -0.91
C SER A 195 24.11 -1.47 -0.26
N ARG A 196 23.96 -0.38 -1.03
CA ARG A 196 24.08 0.99 -0.50
C ARG A 196 22.95 1.33 0.46
N PHE A 197 21.74 0.83 0.23
CA PHE A 197 20.65 0.97 1.18
C PHE A 197 21.00 0.37 2.55
N PHE A 198 21.52 -0.87 2.58
CA PHE A 198 21.94 -1.49 3.85
C PHE A 198 23.14 -0.81 4.49
N LEU A 199 24.11 -0.33 3.70
CA LEU A 199 25.23 0.48 4.24
C LEU A 199 24.73 1.77 4.89
N ASN A 200 23.79 2.48 4.25
CA ASN A 200 23.17 3.66 4.83
C ASN A 200 22.41 3.32 6.12
N ALA A 201 21.66 2.21 6.14
CA ALA A 201 20.96 1.76 7.34
C ALA A 201 21.94 1.43 8.48
N ALA A 202 23.02 0.69 8.20
CA ALA A 202 24.07 0.39 9.18
C ALA A 202 24.72 1.68 9.73
N TRP A 203 25.01 2.65 8.85
CA TRP A 203 25.50 3.96 9.26
C TRP A 203 24.52 4.70 10.15
N MET A 204 23.21 4.66 9.87
CA MET A 204 22.20 5.26 10.76
C MET A 204 22.20 4.63 12.15
N ILE A 205 22.37 3.30 12.24
CA ILE A 205 22.45 2.58 13.52
C ILE A 205 23.69 3.02 14.30
N VAL A 206 24.86 3.04 13.64
CA VAL A 206 26.12 3.50 14.26
C VAL A 206 26.00 4.96 14.72
N ARG A 207 25.42 5.82 13.89
CA ARG A 207 25.20 7.24 14.21
C ARG A 207 24.28 7.41 15.42
N ALA A 208 23.21 6.61 15.52
CA ALA A 208 22.31 6.62 16.68
C ALA A 208 23.03 6.19 17.96
N TRP A 209 23.94 5.20 17.87
CA TRP A 209 24.76 4.77 19.00
C TRP A 209 25.67 5.90 19.51
N PHE A 210 26.36 6.61 18.61
CA PHE A 210 27.17 7.78 19.00
C PHE A 210 26.34 8.91 19.61
N ALA A 211 25.15 9.19 19.09
CA ALA A 211 24.26 10.21 19.65
C ALA A 211 23.79 9.87 21.08
N SER A 212 23.64 8.57 21.40
CA SER A 212 23.22 8.12 22.74
C SER A 212 24.26 8.41 23.84
N PHE A 213 25.55 8.50 23.50
CA PHE A 213 26.59 8.89 24.46
C PHE A 213 26.58 10.40 24.76
N GLY A 214 26.05 11.23 23.86
CA GLY A 214 25.96 12.69 24.05
C GLY A 214 24.74 13.15 24.85
N SER A 215 23.69 12.33 24.97
CA SER A 215 22.45 12.68 25.66
C SER A 215 22.39 12.29 27.15
N ALA A 216 23.42 11.62 27.68
CA ALA A 216 23.46 11.14 29.07
C ALA A 216 23.61 12.26 30.14
N THR A 217 23.58 13.54 29.75
CA THR A 217 23.66 14.69 30.67
C THR A 217 22.54 15.69 30.41
N LYS A 218 21.29 15.36 30.76
CA LYS A 218 20.19 16.30 31.10
C LYS A 218 18.87 15.57 31.39
N GLN A 219 18.80 14.87 32.51
CA GLN A 219 17.52 14.73 33.23
C GLN A 219 17.80 15.01 34.70
N LYS A 220 17.53 16.25 35.14
CA LYS A 220 17.31 16.53 36.56
C LYS A 220 15.89 16.08 36.87
N PRO A 221 15.66 15.29 37.92
CA PRO A 221 14.31 14.94 38.34
C PRO A 221 13.57 16.21 38.81
N ALA A 222 12.30 16.32 38.42
CA ALA A 222 11.34 17.23 39.03
C ALA A 222 10.64 16.51 40.18
#